data_AF-A0A7J7M9S4-F1
#
_entry.id   AF-A0A7J7M9S4-F1
#
_cell.length_a   1.000
_cell.length_b   1.000
_cell.length_c   1.000
_cell.angle_alpha   90.00
_cell.angle_beta   90.00
_cell.angle_gamma   90.00
#
_symmetry.space_group_name_H-M   'P 1'
#
loop_
_entity.id
_entity.type
_entity.pdbx_description
1 polymer ?
#
loop_
_entity_poly.entity_id
_entity_poly.type
_entity_poly.pdbx_seq_one_letter_code
_entity_poly.pdbx_strand_id
1 'polypeptide(L)'
;MKGWLTIYTSDDSRSPFTKLSARTQLQDRIKELVSRYKDEKLSIKFTGHSLGACLSVVAAFDLVENGISDIPVSAFVFGCPEVGNKAFNDKLKTFPNLRVLHVRNVIDLIPHYPSKLLGYVHTGVELLIDTRKSPKLKDSKNPSDGTTFRQFFTLLQVGMEKMASLR
;
A
#
# COMPACT_ATOMS: atom_id res chain seq x y z
N MET A 1 -16.12 8.25 -0.83
CA MET A 1 -14.97 9.13 -0.46
C MET A 1 -14.02 9.23 -1.65
N LYS A 2 -13.66 10.44 -2.09
CA LYS A 2 -12.87 10.71 -3.32
C LYS A 2 -11.41 11.12 -3.07
N GLY A 3 -11.01 11.32 -1.81
CA GLY A 3 -9.76 12.03 -1.46
C GLY A 3 -8.47 11.48 -2.09
N TRP A 4 -8.13 10.22 -1.85
CA TRP A 4 -6.93 9.62 -2.44
C TRP A 4 -7.00 9.52 -3.97
N LEU A 5 -8.18 9.31 -4.55
CA LEU A 5 -8.34 9.30 -6.00
C LEU A 5 -8.08 10.70 -6.58
N THR A 6 -8.62 11.75 -5.97
CA THR A 6 -8.35 13.14 -6.32
C THR A 6 -6.86 13.45 -6.24
N ILE A 7 -6.18 13.07 -5.15
CA ILE A 7 -4.72 13.27 -5.02
C ILE A 7 -3.97 12.52 -6.13
N TYR A 8 -4.42 11.32 -6.48
CA TYR A 8 -3.76 10.50 -7.48
C TYR A 8 -3.93 11.03 -8.91
N THR A 9 -5.12 11.55 -9.25
CA THR A 9 -5.50 11.87 -10.64
C THR A 9 -5.53 13.35 -10.98
N SER A 10 -5.53 14.25 -10.00
CA SER A 10 -5.60 15.70 -10.27
C SER A 10 -4.29 16.25 -10.80
N ASP A 11 -4.39 17.21 -11.71
CA ASP A 11 -3.31 18.04 -12.25
C ASP A 11 -3.69 19.53 -12.18
N ASP A 12 -2.69 20.40 -12.38
CA ASP A 12 -2.86 21.84 -12.54
C ASP A 12 -1.84 22.35 -13.57
N SER A 13 -2.32 22.79 -14.73
CA SER A 13 -1.50 23.31 -15.83
C SER A 13 -0.68 24.55 -15.46
N ARG A 14 -1.10 25.29 -14.42
CA ARG A 14 -0.42 26.48 -13.91
C ARG A 14 0.65 26.15 -12.88
N SER A 15 0.63 24.95 -12.30
CA SER A 15 1.62 24.51 -11.34
C SER A 15 2.91 24.08 -12.06
N PRO A 16 4.10 24.45 -11.59
CA PRO A 16 5.34 23.94 -12.15
C PRO A 16 5.57 22.45 -11.83
N PHE A 17 4.93 21.90 -10.79
CA PHE A 17 5.18 20.53 -10.29
C PHE A 17 4.10 19.53 -10.67
N THR A 18 2.86 19.98 -10.82
CA THR A 18 1.68 19.12 -11.02
C THR A 18 1.01 19.38 -12.36
N LYS A 19 1.75 19.82 -13.38
CA LYS A 19 1.26 19.91 -14.78
C LYS A 19 0.68 18.58 -15.27
N LEU A 20 1.26 17.49 -14.78
CA LEU A 20 0.78 16.13 -14.95
C LEU A 20 0.39 15.59 -13.58
N SER A 21 -0.66 14.77 -13.54
CA SER A 21 -1.08 14.10 -12.31
C SER A 21 -0.02 13.13 -11.79
N ALA A 22 -0.08 12.80 -10.49
CA ALA A 22 0.80 11.80 -9.90
C ALA A 22 0.68 10.43 -10.62
N ARG A 23 -0.55 10.08 -11.04
CA ARG A 23 -0.83 8.91 -11.89
C ARG A 23 -0.01 8.94 -13.17
N THR A 24 -0.09 10.02 -13.95
CA THR A 24 0.60 10.13 -15.24
C THR A 24 2.11 10.06 -15.06
N GLN A 25 2.67 10.85 -14.13
CA GLN A 25 4.11 10.85 -13.85
C GLN A 25 4.63 9.45 -13.49
N LEU A 26 3.89 8.73 -12.64
CA LEU A 26 4.25 7.37 -12.23
C LEU A 26 4.16 6.39 -13.40
N GLN A 27 3.07 6.39 -14.16
CA GLN A 27 2.87 5.46 -15.27
C GLN A 27 3.93 5.66 -16.36
N ASP A 28 4.26 6.91 -16.70
CA ASP A 28 5.29 7.21 -17.70
C ASP A 28 6.66 6.69 -17.24
N ARG A 29 6.99 6.88 -15.97
CA ARG A 29 8.25 6.38 -15.40
C ARG A 29 8.32 4.86 -15.37
N ILE A 30 7.21 4.18 -15.03
CA ILE A 30 7.17 2.71 -15.05
C ILE A 30 7.32 2.18 -16.48
N LYS A 31 6.64 2.78 -17.47
CA LYS A 31 6.79 2.40 -18.88
C LYS A 31 8.23 2.53 -19.36
N GLU A 32 8.90 3.62 -18.99
CA GLU A 32 10.32 3.82 -19.31
C GLU A 32 11.20 2.73 -18.70
N LEU A 33 11.01 2.41 -17.42
CA LEU A 33 11.78 1.37 -16.72
C LEU A 33 11.52 -0.03 -17.30
N VAL A 34 10.26 -0.36 -17.60
CA VAL A 34 9.89 -1.64 -18.22
C VAL A 34 10.55 -1.78 -19.59
N SER A 35 10.56 -0.72 -20.40
CA SER A 35 11.25 -0.71 -21.70
C SER A 35 12.76 -0.89 -21.55
N ARG A 36 13.36 -0.20 -20.58
CA ARG A 36 14.81 -0.25 -20.30
C ARG A 36 15.28 -1.64 -19.89
N TYR A 37 14.48 -2.36 -19.10
CA TYR A 37 14.84 -3.65 -18.53
C TYR A 37 14.02 -4.81 -19.12
N LYS A 38 13.60 -4.68 -20.38
CA LYS A 38 12.70 -5.64 -21.06
C LYS A 38 13.25 -7.07 -21.16
N ASP A 39 14.58 -7.22 -21.13
CA ASP A 39 15.26 -8.52 -21.25
C ASP A 39 15.52 -9.16 -19.86
N GLU A 40 15.08 -8.52 -18.79
CA GLU A 40 15.19 -9.02 -17.41
C GLU A 40 13.84 -9.52 -16.87
N LYS A 41 13.91 -10.39 -15.86
CA LYS A 41 12.70 -10.81 -15.13
C LYS A 41 12.28 -9.74 -14.14
N LEU A 42 11.27 -8.95 -14.50
CA LEU A 42 10.79 -7.84 -13.70
C LEU A 42 9.79 -8.23 -12.61
N SER A 43 9.74 -7.41 -11.55
CA SER A 43 8.64 -7.36 -10.58
C SER A 43 8.48 -5.93 -10.08
N ILE A 44 7.24 -5.46 -9.92
CA ILE A 44 6.94 -4.08 -9.49
C ILE A 44 6.36 -4.12 -8.08
N LYS A 45 6.94 -3.33 -7.17
CA LYS A 45 6.55 -3.30 -5.76
C LYS A 45 6.17 -1.89 -5.35
N PHE A 46 4.94 -1.74 -4.90
CA PHE A 46 4.43 -0.53 -4.27
C PHE A 46 4.52 -0.65 -2.76
N THR A 47 4.82 0.46 -2.09
CA THR A 47 4.84 0.54 -0.64
C THR A 47 4.42 1.92 -0.20
N GLY A 48 3.71 1.98 0.93
CA GLY A 48 3.25 3.23 1.49
C GLY A 48 2.66 3.05 2.87
N HIS A 49 2.60 4.17 3.58
CA HIS A 49 2.06 4.25 4.93
C HIS A 49 0.90 5.24 4.99
N SER A 50 -0.13 4.94 5.78
CA SER A 50 -1.30 5.81 5.95
C SER A 50 -1.91 6.20 4.60
N LEU A 51 -2.01 7.50 4.26
CA LEU A 51 -2.47 7.96 2.94
C LEU A 51 -1.64 7.39 1.78
N GLY A 52 -0.31 7.30 1.93
CA GLY A 52 0.57 6.71 0.92
C GLY A 52 0.29 5.22 0.70
N ALA A 53 -0.25 4.54 1.70
CA ALA A 53 -0.70 3.16 1.62
C ALA A 53 -1.92 3.04 0.68
N CYS A 54 -2.92 3.92 0.83
CA CYS A 54 -4.06 4.00 -0.09
C CYS A 54 -3.61 4.28 -1.53
N LEU A 55 -2.73 5.26 -1.71
CA LEU A 55 -2.18 5.61 -3.03
C LEU A 55 -1.43 4.42 -3.66
N SER A 56 -0.69 3.65 -2.86
CA SER A 56 0.01 2.44 -3.31
C SER A 56 -0.95 1.36 -3.82
N VAL A 57 -2.06 1.12 -3.11
CA VAL A 57 -3.09 0.16 -3.56
C VAL A 57 -3.73 0.61 -4.86
N VAL A 58 -4.15 1.89 -4.94
CA VAL A 58 -4.76 2.45 -6.15
C VAL A 58 -3.81 2.41 -7.33
N ALA A 59 -2.55 2.79 -7.14
CA ALA A 59 -1.54 2.78 -8.20
C ALA A 59 -1.21 1.36 -8.69
N ALA A 60 -1.10 0.39 -7.78
CA ALA A 60 -0.86 -1.01 -8.14
C ALA A 60 -2.03 -1.59 -8.96
N PHE A 61 -3.26 -1.29 -8.56
CA PHE A 61 -4.48 -1.66 -9.27
C PHE A 61 -4.56 -1.01 -10.65
N ASP A 62 -4.37 0.32 -10.71
CA ASP A 62 -4.43 1.08 -11.96
C ASP A 62 -3.40 0.61 -12.98
N LEU A 63 -2.20 0.23 -12.51
CA LEU A 63 -1.13 -0.28 -13.37
C LEU A 63 -1.47 -1.62 -14.03
N VAL A 64 -2.05 -2.56 -13.29
CA VAL A 64 -2.44 -3.87 -13.85
C VAL A 64 -3.70 -3.78 -14.70
N GLU A 65 -4.61 -2.87 -14.37
CA GLU A 65 -5.82 -2.64 -15.17
C GLU A 65 -5.50 -1.97 -16.52
N ASN A 66 -4.46 -1.13 -16.59
CA ASN A 66 -4.19 -0.29 -17.76
C ASN A 66 -2.90 -0.62 -18.52
N GLY A 67 -2.34 -1.83 -18.38
CA GLY A 67 -1.34 -2.29 -19.36
C GLY A 67 -0.24 -3.22 -18.86
N ILE A 68 -0.14 -3.51 -17.56
CA ILE A 68 0.84 -4.46 -17.04
C ILE A 68 0.15 -5.79 -16.70
N SER A 69 0.12 -6.73 -17.66
CA SER A 69 -0.43 -8.09 -17.47
C SER A 69 0.62 -9.12 -17.07
N ASP A 70 1.84 -9.00 -17.59
CA ASP A 70 2.82 -10.10 -17.55
C ASP A 70 3.89 -9.92 -16.47
N ILE A 71 3.91 -8.76 -15.82
CA ILE A 71 4.84 -8.46 -14.72
C ILE A 71 4.09 -8.63 -13.40
N PRO A 72 4.63 -9.41 -12.43
CA PRO A 72 4.08 -9.47 -11.09
C PRO A 72 4.10 -8.10 -10.40
N VAL A 73 2.94 -7.66 -9.91
CA VAL A 73 2.77 -6.42 -9.16
C VAL A 73 2.36 -6.75 -7.73
N SER A 74 3.02 -6.12 -6.76
CA SER A 74 2.70 -6.30 -5.33
C SER A 74 2.66 -4.98 -4.59
N ALA A 75 1.71 -4.81 -3.68
CA ALA A 75 1.66 -3.66 -2.77
C ALA A 75 1.83 -4.12 -1.32
N PHE A 76 2.84 -3.60 -0.63
CA PHE A 76 3.09 -3.83 0.80
C PHE A 76 2.75 -2.55 1.55
N VAL A 77 1.62 -2.55 2.25
CA VAL A 77 1.01 -1.31 2.73
C VAL A 77 0.84 -1.33 4.25
N PHE A 78 1.22 -0.23 4.90
CA PHE A 78 1.34 -0.15 6.37
C PHE A 78 0.32 0.81 6.94
N GLY A 79 -0.46 0.38 7.93
CA GLY A 79 -1.49 1.25 8.55
C GLY A 79 -2.46 1.83 7.51
N CYS A 80 -2.81 1.03 6.50
CA CYS A 80 -3.61 1.47 5.35
C CYS A 80 -5.09 1.60 5.73
N PRO A 81 -5.73 2.78 5.55
CA PRO A 81 -7.19 2.90 5.55
C PRO A 81 -7.86 2.00 4.51
N GLU A 82 -9.18 1.80 4.60
CA GLU A 82 -9.95 1.08 3.58
C GLU A 82 -10.04 1.92 2.29
N VAL A 83 -9.71 1.31 1.15
CA VAL A 83 -9.43 2.04 -0.11
C VAL A 83 -10.64 2.10 -1.05
N GLY A 84 -11.47 1.06 -1.06
CA GLY A 84 -12.55 0.93 -2.02
C GLY A 84 -13.74 0.14 -1.49
N ASN A 85 -14.79 0.11 -2.29
CA ASN A 85 -16.01 -0.64 -2.01
C ASN A 85 -15.88 -2.10 -2.48
N LYS A 86 -16.96 -2.87 -2.33
CA LYS A 86 -17.02 -4.26 -2.77
C LYS A 86 -16.68 -4.43 -4.26
N ALA A 87 -17.20 -3.56 -5.13
CA ALA A 87 -16.94 -3.64 -6.57
C ALA A 87 -15.45 -3.47 -6.90
N PHE A 88 -14.77 -2.52 -6.23
CA PHE A 88 -13.32 -2.37 -6.36
C PHE A 88 -12.57 -3.64 -5.91
N ASN A 89 -12.92 -4.20 -4.75
CA ASN A 89 -12.28 -5.41 -4.23
C ASN A 89 -12.50 -6.63 -5.14
N ASP A 90 -13.71 -6.80 -5.66
CA ASP A 90 -14.05 -7.88 -6.57
C ASP A 90 -13.25 -7.76 -7.88
N LYS A 91 -13.15 -6.55 -8.43
CA LYS A 91 -12.34 -6.27 -9.62
C LYS A 91 -10.85 -6.50 -9.35
N LEU A 92 -10.33 -6.05 -8.21
CA LEU A 92 -8.93 -6.27 -7.81
C LEU A 92 -8.58 -7.77 -7.79
N LYS A 93 -9.48 -8.62 -7.31
CA LYS A 93 -9.30 -10.08 -7.27
C LYS A 93 -9.25 -10.75 -8.65
N THR A 94 -9.74 -10.09 -9.70
CA THR A 94 -9.69 -10.63 -11.06
C THR A 94 -8.30 -10.58 -11.68
N PHE A 95 -7.36 -9.80 -11.12
CA PHE A 95 -6.00 -9.65 -11.65
C PHE A 95 -5.04 -10.69 -11.04
N PRO A 96 -4.65 -11.75 -11.77
CA PRO A 96 -3.85 -12.83 -11.23
C PRO A 96 -2.41 -12.41 -10.90
N ASN A 97 -1.91 -11.34 -11.54
CA ASN A 97 -0.58 -10.78 -11.34
C ASN A 97 -0.50 -9.71 -10.24
N LEU A 98 -1.61 -9.39 -9.56
CA LEU A 98 -1.65 -8.39 -8.47
C LEU A 98 -1.80 -9.05 -7.10
N ARG A 99 -0.96 -8.65 -6.14
CA ARG A 99 -1.11 -9.00 -4.71
C ARG A 99 -1.01 -7.76 -3.84
N VAL A 100 -1.80 -7.72 -2.77
CA VAL A 100 -1.77 -6.63 -1.79
C VAL A 100 -1.67 -7.23 -0.40
N LEU A 101 -0.64 -6.84 0.35
CA LEU A 101 -0.41 -7.22 1.74
C LEU A 101 -0.56 -5.99 2.65
N HIS A 102 -1.56 -6.03 3.51
CA HIS A 102 -1.81 -5.02 4.54
C HIS A 102 -1.12 -5.41 5.84
N VAL A 103 -0.07 -4.67 6.22
CA VAL A 103 0.56 -4.78 7.53
C VAL A 103 -0.17 -3.84 8.49
N ARG A 104 -0.86 -4.41 9.49
CA ARG A 104 -1.68 -3.66 10.43
C ARG A 104 -1.24 -3.91 11.85
N ASN A 105 -1.06 -2.83 12.59
CA ASN A 105 -0.80 -2.89 14.02
C ASN A 105 -2.11 -3.00 14.80
N VAL A 106 -2.19 -3.91 15.77
CA VAL A 106 -3.40 -4.19 16.56
C VAL A 106 -3.92 -2.94 17.28
N ILE A 107 -3.02 -2.06 17.72
CA ILE A 107 -3.39 -0.82 18.42
C ILE A 107 -3.66 0.35 17.47
N ASP A 108 -3.42 0.21 16.17
CA ASP A 108 -3.66 1.27 15.19
C ASP A 108 -5.12 1.26 14.70
N LEU A 109 -5.79 2.40 14.86
CA LEU A 109 -7.19 2.57 14.46
C LEU A 109 -7.36 3.08 13.03
N ILE A 110 -6.30 3.60 12.39
CA ILE A 110 -6.37 4.15 11.04
C ILE A 110 -6.93 3.16 10.01
N PRO A 111 -6.58 1.86 10.04
CA PRO A 111 -7.12 0.87 9.10
C PRO A 111 -8.63 0.61 9.19
N HIS A 112 -9.31 1.13 10.22
CA HIS A 112 -10.76 1.04 10.35
C HIS A 112 -11.51 2.19 9.69
N TYR A 113 -10.80 3.24 9.27
CA TYR A 113 -11.38 4.36 8.53
C TYR A 113 -11.39 4.04 7.02
N PRO A 114 -12.41 4.50 6.29
CA PRO A 114 -13.51 5.34 6.74
C PRO A 114 -14.72 4.60 7.33
N SER A 115 -14.68 3.27 7.41
CA SER A 115 -15.69 2.34 7.96
C SER A 115 -16.55 1.64 6.91
N LYS A 116 -16.82 0.36 7.18
CA LYS A 116 -17.79 -0.49 6.47
C LYS A 116 -19.18 0.11 6.38
N LEU A 117 -19.58 0.94 7.35
CA LEU A 117 -20.87 1.63 7.31
C LEU A 117 -21.00 2.56 6.09
N LEU A 118 -19.88 3.05 5.57
CA LEU A 118 -19.80 3.87 4.36
C LEU A 118 -19.58 3.04 3.07
N GLY A 119 -19.75 1.71 3.15
CA GLY A 119 -19.66 0.79 2.01
C GLY A 119 -18.24 0.38 1.62
N TYR A 120 -17.25 0.67 2.46
CA TYR A 120 -15.86 0.27 2.27
C TYR A 120 -15.61 -1.18 2.73
N VAL A 121 -14.64 -1.85 2.10
CA VAL A 121 -14.27 -3.22 2.46
C VAL A 121 -12.75 -3.38 2.49
N HIS A 122 -12.27 -4.32 3.31
CA HIS A 122 -10.87 -4.72 3.28
C HIS A 122 -10.53 -5.45 1.97
N THR A 123 -9.39 -5.07 1.40
CA THR A 123 -8.81 -5.62 0.18
C THR A 123 -7.54 -6.40 0.51
N GLY A 124 -7.16 -7.35 -0.35
CA GLY A 124 -5.89 -8.06 -0.20
C GLY A 124 -5.84 -9.01 1.01
N VAL A 125 -4.61 -9.29 1.46
CA VAL A 125 -4.28 -10.17 2.58
C VAL A 125 -3.82 -9.32 3.76
N GLU A 126 -4.19 -9.69 4.99
CA GLU A 126 -3.80 -8.99 6.21
C GLU A 126 -2.66 -9.73 6.94
N LEU A 127 -1.66 -8.98 7.40
CA LEU A 127 -0.66 -9.39 8.37
C LEU A 127 -0.82 -8.52 9.62
N LEU A 128 -1.40 -9.11 10.67
CA LEU A 128 -1.53 -8.46 11.96
C LEU A 128 -0.22 -8.51 12.74
N ILE A 129 0.16 -7.35 13.27
CA ILE A 129 1.31 -7.19 14.14
C ILE A 129 0.89 -6.55 15.46
N ASP A 130 1.61 -6.83 16.54
CA ASP A 130 1.38 -6.19 17.84
C ASP A 130 2.69 -5.59 18.35
N THR A 131 2.83 -4.27 18.21
CA THR A 131 4.08 -3.58 18.54
C THR A 131 4.38 -3.58 20.04
N ARG A 132 3.36 -3.79 20.89
CA ARG A 132 3.52 -3.92 22.35
C ARG A 132 4.29 -5.17 22.76
N LYS A 133 4.37 -6.18 21.88
CA LYS A 133 5.16 -7.40 22.12
C LYS A 133 6.65 -7.21 21.85
N SER A 134 7.08 -6.07 21.33
CA SER A 134 8.48 -5.80 21.07
C SER A 134 9.21 -5.40 22.36
N PRO A 135 10.30 -6.07 22.76
CA PRO A 135 11.13 -5.62 23.87
C PRO A 135 11.91 -4.33 23.54
N LYS A 136 11.95 -3.92 22.26
CA LYS A 136 12.65 -2.71 21.78
C LYS A 136 11.75 -1.47 21.71
N LEU A 137 10.44 -1.61 21.92
CA LEU A 137 9.48 -0.51 21.88
C LEU A 137 8.92 -0.26 23.28
N LYS A 138 8.60 1.00 23.57
CA LYS A 138 7.88 1.35 24.80
C LYS A 138 6.49 0.74 24.73
N ASP A 139 6.05 0.13 25.82
CA ASP A 139 4.65 -0.28 25.94
C ASP A 139 3.77 0.97 25.90
N SER A 140 2.76 0.96 25.03
CA SER A 140 1.84 2.08 24.87
C SER A 140 0.42 1.58 24.64
N LYS A 141 -0.52 2.27 25.29
CA LYS A 141 -1.96 2.09 25.11
C LYS A 141 -2.56 3.17 24.22
N ASN A 142 -1.77 4.14 23.76
CA ASN A 142 -2.24 5.22 22.91
C ASN A 142 -2.29 4.75 21.45
N PRO A 143 -3.48 4.74 20.79
CA PRO A 143 -3.60 4.27 19.42
C PRO A 143 -2.74 5.01 18.40
N SER A 144 -2.47 6.31 18.61
CA SER A 144 -1.64 7.11 17.70
C SER A 144 -0.20 6.63 17.62
N ASP A 145 0.30 6.02 18.70
CA ASP A 145 1.66 5.48 18.74
C ASP A 145 1.75 4.30 17.77
N GLY A 146 0.70 3.49 17.72
CA GLY A 146 0.58 2.33 16.85
C GLY A 146 0.63 2.66 15.35
N THR A 147 0.24 3.87 14.98
CA THR A 147 0.22 4.37 13.60
C THR A 147 1.61 4.75 13.10
N THR A 148 2.62 4.92 13.97
CA THR A 148 3.93 5.43 13.53
C THR A 148 4.68 4.40 12.67
N PHE A 149 5.10 4.80 11.46
CA PHE A 149 5.80 3.92 10.51
C PHE A 149 7.02 3.19 11.10
N ARG A 150 7.80 3.87 11.95
CA ARG A 150 8.97 3.28 12.62
C ARG A 150 8.64 2.04 13.45
N GLN A 151 7.45 1.96 14.04
CA GLN A 151 7.08 0.80 14.86
C GLN A 151 6.86 -0.46 14.02
N PHE A 152 6.31 -0.31 12.81
CA PHE A 152 6.13 -1.41 11.86
C PHE A 152 7.49 -2.06 11.50
N PHE A 153 8.49 -1.25 11.19
CA PHE A 153 9.83 -1.74 10.85
C PHE A 153 10.55 -2.38 12.02
N THR A 154 10.44 -1.78 13.21
CA THR A 154 11.10 -2.30 14.41
C THR A 154 10.63 -3.72 14.72
N LEU A 155 9.33 -3.98 14.61
CA LEU A 155 8.80 -5.30 14.91
C LEU A 155 9.05 -6.32 13.78
N LEU A 156 8.93 -5.90 12.50
CA LEU A 156 9.26 -6.78 11.38
C LEU A 156 10.73 -7.23 11.44
N GLN A 157 11.63 -6.32 11.77
CA GLN A 157 13.04 -6.64 11.94
C GLN A 157 13.27 -7.64 13.09
N VAL A 158 12.64 -7.44 14.25
CA VAL A 158 12.74 -8.40 15.37
C VAL A 158 12.18 -9.77 14.99
N GLY A 159 11.10 -9.83 14.23
CA GLY A 159 10.54 -11.08 13.72
C GLY A 159 11.51 -11.80 12.78
N MET A 160 12.13 -11.07 11.86
CA MET A 160 13.13 -11.61 10.93
C MET A 160 14.39 -12.09 11.66
N GLU A 161 14.89 -11.34 12.64
CA GLU A 161 16.02 -11.73 13.51
C GLU A 161 15.74 -13.05 14.22
N LYS A 162 14.54 -13.22 14.81
CA LYS A 162 14.14 -14.48 15.46
C LYS A 162 14.00 -15.65 14.48
N MET A 163 13.49 -15.42 13.27
CA MET A 163 13.41 -16.48 12.27
C MET A 163 14.78 -16.90 11.75
N ALA A 164 15.72 -15.96 11.65
CA ALA A 164 17.10 -16.25 11.26
C ALA A 164 17.85 -17.04 12.35
N SER A 165 17.57 -16.80 13.63
CA SER A 165 18.19 -17.53 14.75
C SER A 165 17.61 -18.93 15.00
N LEU A 166 16.54 -19.30 14.30
CA LEU A 166 15.89 -20.62 14.39
C LEU A 166 16.39 -21.58 13.28
N ARG A 167 17.42 -21.18 12.53
CA ARG A 167 18.15 -22.00 11.57
C ARG A 167 19.55 -22.26 12.07
#